data_AF-A0A7K2Z649-F1
#
_entry.id   AF-A0A7K2Z649-F1
#
_cell.length_a   1.000
_cell.length_b   1.000
_cell.length_c   1.000
_cell.angle_alpha   90.00
_cell.angle_beta   90.00
_cell.angle_gamma   90.00
#
_symmetry.space_group_name_H-M   'P 1'
#
loop_
_entity.id
_entity.type
_entity.pdbx_description
1 polymer ?
#
loop_
_entity_poly.entity_id
_entity_poly.type
_entity_poly.pdbx_seq_one_letter_code
_entity_poly.pdbx_strand_id
1 'polypeptide(L)' 'PADKCLDATGNSSANGTRAQLWTCTGAANQKWTVA' A
#
# COMPACT_ATOMS: atom_id res chain seq x y z
N PRO A 1 -6.37 -0.92 16.24
CA PRO A 1 -6.02 -2.24 15.67
C PRO A 1 -4.97 -2.07 14.56
N ALA A 2 -3.87 -2.81 14.64
CA ALA A 2 -2.76 -2.78 13.67
C ALA A 2 -3.09 -3.56 12.38
N ASP A 3 -4.37 -3.63 12.01
CA ASP A 3 -4.87 -4.55 10.98
C ASP A 3 -4.95 -3.89 9.59
N LYS A 4 -4.59 -2.60 9.51
CA LYS A 4 -4.63 -1.78 8.30
C LYS A 4 -3.22 -1.32 7.92
N CYS A 5 -2.86 -1.48 6.66
CA CYS A 5 -1.59 -1.09 6.07
C CYS A 5 -1.82 0.04 5.05
N LEU A 6 -0.80 0.89 4.86
CA LEU A 6 -0.77 1.83 3.74
C LEU A 6 -0.60 1.04 2.45
N ASP A 7 -1.56 1.16 1.54
CA ASP A 7 -1.70 0.32 0.35
C ASP A 7 -1.82 1.19 -0.91
N ALA A 8 -1.06 0.88 -1.95
CA ALA A 8 -1.23 1.49 -3.27
C ALA A 8 -2.35 0.75 -4.03
N THR A 9 -3.42 1.47 -4.39
CA THR A 9 -4.63 0.87 -4.96
C THR A 9 -4.34 0.08 -6.23
N GLY A 10 -4.92 -1.11 -6.33
CA GLY A 10 -4.82 -1.95 -7.53
C GLY A 10 -3.42 -2.54 -7.78
N ASN A 11 -2.55 -2.57 -6.75
CA ASN A 11 -1.16 -3.03 -6.87
C ASN A 11 -0.36 -2.27 -7.96
N SER A 12 -0.70 -1.00 -8.16
CA SER A 12 -0.07 -0.13 -9.15
C SER A 12 1.13 0.61 -8.55
N SER A 13 2.21 0.70 -9.31
CA SER A 13 3.38 1.54 -9.02
C SER A 13 3.43 2.83 -9.86
N ALA A 14 2.39 3.11 -10.65
CA ALA A 14 2.32 4.30 -11.48
C ALA A 14 2.25 5.58 -10.63
N ASN A 15 2.87 6.66 -11.10
CA ASN A 15 2.77 7.98 -10.47
C ASN A 15 1.30 8.43 -10.39
N GLY A 16 0.92 8.99 -9.25
CA GLY A 16 -0.47 9.38 -8.98
C GLY A 16 -1.39 8.23 -8.55
N THR A 17 -0.87 7.01 -8.41
CA THR A 17 -1.64 5.91 -7.78
C THR A 17 -2.11 6.36 -6.40
N ARG A 18 -3.41 6.19 -6.15
CA ARG A 18 -4.00 6.60 -4.87
C ARG A 18 -3.53 5.68 -3.76
N ALA A 19 -3.16 6.29 -2.63
CA ALA A 19 -2.91 5.56 -1.39
C ALA A 19 -4.22 5.34 -0.62
N GLN A 20 -4.35 4.21 0.05
CA GLN A 20 -5.48 3.87 0.90
C GLN A 20 -5.04 3.14 2.18
N LEU A 21 -5.92 3.10 3.18
CA LEU A 21 -5.78 2.20 4.32
C LEU A 21 -6.57 0.91 4.05
N TRP A 22 -5.85 -0.17 3.76
CA TRP A 22 -6.43 -1.47 3.43
C TRP A 22 -6.02 -2.53 4.44
N THR A 23 -6.73 -3.66 4.52
CA THR A 23 -6.31 -4.72 5.44
C THR A 23 -4.92 -5.22 5.05
N CYS A 24 -4.06 -5.45 6.04
CA CYS A 24 -2.71 -5.93 5.81
C CYS A 24 -2.75 -7.32 5.18
N THR A 25 -2.23 -7.47 3.97
CA THR A 25 -2.13 -8.75 3.23
C THR A 25 -0.69 -9.21 3.06
N GLY A 26 0.29 -8.34 3.33
CA GLY A 26 1.71 -8.62 3.09
C GLY A 26 2.14 -8.48 1.62
N ALA A 27 1.24 -8.02 0.76
CA ALA A 27 1.49 -7.76 -0.65
C ALA A 27 2.54 -6.66 -0.87
N ALA A 28 3.15 -6.64 -2.05
CA ALA A 28 4.24 -5.72 -2.39
C ALA A 28 3.80 -4.25 -2.34
N ASN A 29 2.56 -3.95 -2.76
CA ASN A 29 1.96 -2.60 -2.71
C ASN A 29 1.68 -2.07 -1.30
N GLN A 30 2.02 -2.84 -0.25
CA GLN A 30 1.95 -2.44 1.15
C GLN A 30 3.33 -2.27 1.79
N LYS A 31 4.40 -2.38 1.01
CA LYS A 31 5.79 -2.28 1.48
C LYS A 31 6.44 -1.05 0.86
N TRP A 32 6.87 -0.13 1.72
CA TRP A 32 7.42 1.16 1.32
C TRP A 32 8.89 1.26 1.72
N THR A 33 9.71 1.82 0.85
CA THR A 33 11.10 2.17 1.15
C THR A 33 11.24 3.68 0.99
N VAL A 34 12.07 4.29 1.83
CA VAL A 34 12.49 5.69 1.70
C VAL A 34 13.89 5.70 1.10
N ALA A 35 14.17 6.69 0.25
CA ALA A 35 15.51 6.95 -0.27
C ALA A 35 16.40 7.58 0.81
#